data_AF-A0A537L951-F1
#
_entry.id   AF-A0A537L951-F1
#
_cell.length_a   1.000
_cell.length_b   1.000
_cell.length_c   1.000
_cell.angle_alpha   90.00
_cell.angle_beta   90.00
_cell.angle_gamma   90.00
#
_symmetry.space_group_name_H-M   'P 1'
#
loop_
_entity.id
_entity.type
_entity.pdbx_description
1 polymer ?
#
loop_
_entity_poly.entity_id
_entity_poly.type
_entity_poly.pdbx_seq_one_letter_code
_entity_poly.pdbx_strand_id
1 'polypeptide(L)'
;MEAGMRATRLFVPLIAATFMVSIGTGANAQTTSTDAPSTNTTPQSGDLQSTVRAGLEARLKGAAEKIQTACGEDTKSFCGNVSRGEGKLLLCMMAHEDKISIKCDYALYAATRNVGRGLDRLVDVADACWSDIESKCANSAEGPRHVAQCLKEQSASLSPGCRAAIAD
;
A
#
# COMPACT_ATOMS: atom_id res chain seq x y z
N MET A 1 42.17 25.39 -46.81
CA MET A 1 40.73 25.61 -47.10
C MET A 1 40.04 25.72 -45.74
N GLU A 2 40.28 26.77 -44.97
CA GLU A 2 39.65 28.11 -45.04
C GLU A 2 38.12 28.10 -45.13
N ALA A 3 37.52 28.47 -43.97
CA ALA A 3 36.46 29.44 -43.74
C ALA A 3 35.00 29.14 -44.14
N GLY A 4 34.07 29.49 -43.23
CA GLY A 4 32.70 29.80 -43.63
C GLY A 4 31.56 29.79 -42.60
N MET A 5 31.77 30.07 -41.31
CA MET A 5 30.65 30.30 -40.38
C MET A 5 30.12 31.74 -40.54
N ARG A 6 28.92 31.89 -41.12
CA ARG A 6 28.23 33.18 -41.25
C ARG A 6 27.25 33.42 -40.11
N ALA A 7 27.58 34.43 -39.32
CA ALA A 7 26.72 35.12 -38.38
C ALA A 7 25.47 35.70 -39.07
N THR A 8 24.33 35.65 -38.40
CA THR A 8 23.25 36.63 -38.63
C THR A 8 22.92 37.28 -37.30
N ARG A 9 23.43 38.50 -37.15
CA ARG A 9 23.10 39.45 -36.11
C ARG A 9 21.71 40.01 -36.42
N LEU A 10 20.75 39.83 -35.51
CA LEU A 10 19.55 40.66 -35.48
C LEU A 10 19.64 41.58 -34.26
N PHE A 11 19.79 42.85 -34.60
CA PHE A 11 19.61 44.03 -33.77
C PHE A 11 18.24 44.00 -33.09
N VAL A 12 18.20 44.13 -31.77
CA VAL A 12 17.06 44.72 -31.04
C VAL A 12 17.64 45.65 -29.97
N PRO A 13 17.15 46.90 -29.84
CA PRO A 13 17.95 48.03 -29.40
C PRO A 13 17.99 48.23 -27.88
N LEU A 14 19.04 48.96 -27.48
CA LEU A 14 19.16 49.73 -26.24
C LEU A 14 17.84 50.47 -25.91
N ILE A 15 17.18 50.09 -24.82
CA ILE A 15 16.42 51.03 -23.99
C ILE A 15 16.86 50.81 -22.54
N ALA A 16 17.74 51.70 -22.10
CA ALA A 16 17.98 51.95 -20.70
C ALA A 16 16.74 52.65 -20.13
N ALA A 17 16.03 51.97 -19.23
CA ALA A 17 15.08 52.61 -18.33
C ALA A 17 15.16 51.87 -16.98
N THR A 18 15.93 52.47 -16.09
CA THR A 18 15.83 52.42 -14.63
C THR A 18 14.55 51.79 -14.09
N PHE A 19 14.63 50.53 -13.65
CA PHE A 19 13.73 49.99 -12.63
C PHE A 19 14.56 49.70 -11.39
N MET A 20 14.25 50.44 -10.34
CA MET A 20 14.85 50.32 -9.02
C MET A 20 14.63 48.90 -8.48
N VAL A 21 15.71 48.17 -8.28
CA VAL A 21 15.74 46.95 -7.48
C VAL A 21 15.44 47.34 -6.03
N SER A 22 14.20 47.15 -5.60
CA SER A 22 13.87 47.05 -4.18
C SER A 22 14.41 45.72 -3.66
N ILE A 23 15.33 45.79 -2.71
CA ILE A 23 15.87 44.66 -1.97
C ILE A 23 14.76 44.18 -1.03
N GLY A 24 13.91 43.28 -1.52
CA GLY A 24 13.00 42.50 -0.69
C GLY A 24 13.77 41.33 -0.08
N THR A 25 13.99 41.37 1.22
CA THR A 25 14.41 40.23 2.04
C THR A 25 13.33 39.14 1.99
N GLY A 26 13.40 38.28 0.97
CA GLY A 26 12.62 37.06 0.86
C GLY A 26 13.30 35.92 1.62
N ALA A 27 12.68 35.48 2.70
CA ALA A 27 13.06 34.29 3.44
C ALA A 27 13.13 33.06 2.51
N ASN A 28 14.24 32.33 2.59
CA ASN A 28 14.44 31.06 1.95
C ASN A 28 13.52 30.01 2.62
N ALA A 29 12.35 29.75 2.03
CA ALA A 29 11.54 28.59 2.34
C ALA A 29 12.14 27.38 1.65
N GLN A 30 13.12 26.79 2.32
CA GLN A 30 13.74 25.54 1.94
C GLN A 30 12.70 24.42 2.11
N THR A 31 12.12 23.94 1.02
CA THR A 31 11.38 22.67 1.00
C THR A 31 12.39 21.52 1.05
N THR A 32 12.95 21.30 2.23
CA THR A 32 13.54 20.02 2.63
C THR A 32 12.41 19.13 3.10
N SER A 33 11.97 18.23 2.23
CA SER A 33 11.27 17.00 2.64
C SER A 33 12.29 16.09 3.31
N THR A 34 12.62 16.43 4.55
CA THR A 34 13.21 15.53 5.54
C THR A 34 12.06 14.65 6.03
N ASP A 35 12.08 13.37 5.65
CA ASP A 35 11.34 12.32 6.32
C ASP A 35 11.81 12.27 7.78
N ALA A 36 11.06 12.93 8.66
CA ALA A 36 11.10 12.67 10.08
C ALA A 36 10.09 11.55 10.39
N PRO A 37 10.47 10.52 11.17
CA PRO A 37 9.51 9.54 11.66
C PRO A 37 8.48 10.30 12.50
N SER A 38 7.21 10.28 12.10
CA SER A 38 6.11 10.72 12.95
C SER A 38 5.95 9.74 14.11
N THR A 39 6.81 9.84 15.12
CA THR A 39 6.59 9.28 16.45
C THR A 39 5.77 10.29 17.25
N ASN A 40 4.47 10.33 16.97
CA ASN A 40 3.46 10.87 17.87
C ASN A 40 2.10 10.30 17.45
N THR A 41 1.86 9.06 17.85
CA THR A 41 0.52 8.48 17.85
C THR A 41 0.20 8.14 19.30
N THR A 42 -0.50 9.07 19.96
CA THR A 42 -1.36 8.74 21.10
C THR A 42 -2.17 7.49 20.74
N PRO A 43 -2.44 6.52 21.64
CA PRO A 43 -3.28 5.38 21.33
C PRO A 43 -4.71 5.90 21.07
N GLN A 44 -4.96 6.35 19.85
CA GLN A 44 -6.29 6.73 19.41
C GLN A 44 -7.03 5.41 19.19
N SER A 45 -8.13 5.27 19.92
CA SER A 45 -9.20 4.29 19.72
C SER A 45 -9.19 3.73 18.30
N GLY A 46 -8.93 2.43 18.16
CA GLY A 46 -8.69 1.75 16.89
C GLY A 46 -9.59 2.20 15.76
N ASP A 47 -9.02 2.99 14.85
CA ASP A 47 -9.58 3.18 13.52
C ASP A 47 -9.61 1.81 12.84
N LEU A 48 -10.76 1.42 12.32
CA LEU A 48 -10.98 0.14 11.65
C LEU A 48 -9.90 -0.12 10.57
N GLN A 49 -9.40 0.94 9.92
CA GLN A 49 -8.31 0.85 8.96
C GLN A 49 -7.03 0.24 9.57
N SER A 50 -6.68 0.61 10.80
CA SER A 50 -5.53 0.07 11.52
C SER A 50 -5.71 -1.40 11.89
N THR A 51 -6.92 -1.79 12.29
CA THR A 51 -7.27 -3.17 12.64
C THR A 51 -7.24 -4.10 11.43
N VAL A 52 -7.81 -3.68 10.30
CA VAL A 52 -7.79 -4.46 9.05
C VAL A 52 -6.35 -4.65 8.57
N ARG A 53 -5.53 -3.60 8.61
CA ARG A 53 -4.11 -3.67 8.24
C ARG A 53 -3.35 -4.65 9.14
N ALA A 54 -3.50 -4.50 10.46
CA ALA A 54 -2.86 -5.39 11.43
C ALA A 54 -3.28 -6.86 11.23
N GLY A 55 -4.56 -7.10 10.91
CA GLY A 55 -5.07 -8.45 10.62
C GLY A 55 -4.45 -9.08 9.37
N LEU A 56 -4.29 -8.31 8.30
CA LEU A 56 -3.61 -8.79 7.09
C LEU A 56 -2.12 -9.02 7.34
N GLU A 57 -1.44 -8.09 8.02
CA GLU A 57 -0.02 -8.22 8.38
C GLU A 57 0.23 -9.47 9.24
N ALA A 58 -0.62 -9.73 10.23
CA ALA A 58 -0.53 -10.93 11.05
C ALA A 58 -0.69 -12.23 10.22
N ARG A 59 -1.65 -12.24 9.27
CA ARG A 59 -1.85 -13.38 8.35
C ARG A 59 -0.64 -13.60 7.45
N LEU A 60 -0.08 -12.53 6.89
CA LEU A 60 1.11 -12.57 6.03
C LEU A 60 2.35 -13.04 6.79
N LYS A 61 2.57 -12.50 7.99
CA LYS A 61 3.69 -12.91 8.86
C LYS A 61 3.57 -14.38 9.25
N GLY A 62 2.40 -14.82 9.71
CA GLY A 62 2.17 -16.22 10.06
C GLY A 62 2.29 -17.17 8.87
N ALA A 63 1.92 -16.74 7.66
CA ALA A 63 2.15 -17.50 6.43
C ALA A 63 3.66 -17.62 6.12
N ALA A 64 4.40 -16.52 6.20
CA ALA A 64 5.84 -16.50 5.94
C ALA A 64 6.61 -17.39 6.94
N GLU A 65 6.27 -17.34 8.23
CA GLU A 65 6.87 -18.20 9.26
C GLU A 65 6.63 -19.68 8.96
N LYS A 66 5.38 -20.06 8.65
CA LYS A 66 5.04 -21.45 8.29
C LYS A 66 5.82 -21.96 7.08
N ILE A 67 5.92 -21.14 6.02
CA ILE A 67 6.70 -21.47 4.83
C ILE A 67 8.18 -21.61 5.19
N GLN A 68 8.77 -20.66 5.92
CA GLN A 68 10.18 -20.71 6.29
C GLN A 68 10.52 -21.96 7.11
N THR A 69 9.67 -22.33 8.07
CA THR A 69 9.87 -23.54 8.88
C THR A 69 9.69 -24.83 8.08
N ALA A 70 8.74 -24.87 7.15
CA ALA A 70 8.47 -26.07 6.38
C ALA A 70 9.44 -26.28 5.22
N CYS A 71 9.76 -25.21 4.50
CA CYS A 71 10.52 -25.21 3.26
C CYS A 71 12.02 -24.93 3.44
N GLY A 72 12.52 -24.89 4.68
CA GLY A 72 13.90 -24.47 4.96
C GLY A 72 14.97 -25.33 4.27
N GLU A 73 14.75 -26.65 4.16
CA GLU A 73 15.65 -27.57 3.46
C GLU A 73 15.50 -27.46 1.94
N ASP A 74 14.26 -27.47 1.44
CA ASP A 74 13.97 -27.29 0.02
C ASP A 74 14.53 -25.98 -0.52
N THR A 75 14.47 -24.91 0.29
CA THR A 75 15.04 -23.60 -0.06
C THR A 75 16.54 -23.69 -0.25
N LYS A 76 17.26 -24.43 0.61
CA LYS A 76 18.71 -24.59 0.49
C LYS A 76 19.06 -25.42 -0.75
N SER A 77 18.30 -26.47 -1.02
CA SER A 77 18.54 -27.41 -2.11
C SER A 77 18.25 -26.80 -3.49
N PHE A 78 17.17 -26.04 -3.62
CA PHE A 78 16.65 -25.60 -4.93
C PHE A 78 16.70 -24.08 -5.12
N CYS A 79 16.61 -23.29 -4.05
CA CYS A 79 16.42 -21.83 -4.13
C CYS A 79 17.47 -21.01 -3.36
N GLY A 80 18.62 -21.58 -3.02
CA GLY A 80 19.60 -20.96 -2.10
C GLY A 80 20.18 -19.64 -2.59
N ASN A 81 20.18 -19.42 -3.91
CA ASN A 81 20.70 -18.21 -4.56
C ASN A 81 19.62 -17.16 -4.89
N VAL A 82 18.37 -17.39 -4.48
CA VAL A 82 17.26 -16.49 -4.79
C VAL A 82 17.22 -15.35 -3.78
N SER A 83 17.25 -14.11 -4.30
CA SER A 83 17.09 -12.92 -3.46
C SER A 83 15.72 -12.91 -2.78
N ARG A 84 15.70 -12.51 -1.50
CA ARG A 84 14.45 -12.38 -0.73
C ARG A 84 13.65 -11.15 -1.19
N GLY A 85 12.34 -11.18 -0.94
CA GLY A 85 11.41 -10.11 -1.30
C GLY A 85 10.73 -10.33 -2.64
N GLU A 86 9.73 -9.49 -2.93
CA GLU A 86 9.00 -9.43 -4.21
C GLU A 86 8.42 -10.78 -4.70
N GLY A 87 8.19 -11.72 -3.79
CA GLY A 87 7.72 -13.07 -4.14
C GLY A 87 8.73 -13.93 -4.90
N LYS A 88 10.01 -13.51 -5.05
CA LYS A 88 11.03 -14.27 -5.81
C LYS A 88 11.23 -15.70 -5.30
N LEU A 89 11.26 -15.87 -3.99
CA LEU A 89 11.41 -17.19 -3.38
C LEU A 89 10.20 -18.10 -3.69
N LEU A 90 8.99 -17.53 -3.69
CA LEU A 90 7.76 -18.24 -4.05
C LEU A 90 7.79 -18.68 -5.52
N LEU A 91 8.22 -17.80 -6.42
CA LEU A 91 8.39 -18.12 -7.85
C LEU A 91 9.39 -19.27 -8.06
N CYS A 92 10.50 -19.28 -7.33
CA CYS A 92 11.45 -20.39 -7.38
C CYS A 92 10.84 -21.71 -6.91
N MET A 93 10.08 -21.69 -5.81
CA MET A 93 9.40 -22.89 -5.31
C MET A 93 8.38 -23.43 -6.30
N MET A 94 7.62 -22.56 -6.97
CA MET A 94 6.69 -23.00 -8.03
C MET A 94 7.43 -23.60 -9.23
N ALA A 95 8.60 -23.08 -9.60
CA ALA A 95 9.43 -23.65 -10.65
C ALA A 95 10.05 -25.02 -10.29
N HIS A 96 10.02 -25.38 -9.00
CA HIS A 96 10.52 -26.65 -8.46
C HIS A 96 9.43 -27.41 -7.69
N GLU A 97 8.16 -27.18 -8.01
CA GLU A 97 7.03 -27.79 -7.30
C GLU A 97 7.07 -29.32 -7.31
N ASP A 98 7.68 -29.91 -8.35
CA ASP A 98 7.88 -31.35 -8.52
C ASP A 98 9.01 -31.92 -7.65
N LYS A 99 9.85 -31.07 -7.05
CA LYS A 99 11.07 -31.45 -6.32
C LYS A 99 11.04 -31.09 -4.85
N ILE A 100 10.22 -30.13 -4.45
CA ILE A 100 10.08 -29.72 -3.05
C ILE A 100 9.41 -30.83 -2.23
N SER A 101 9.67 -30.85 -0.93
CA SER A 101 9.03 -31.82 -0.03
C SER A 101 7.52 -31.61 0.06
N ILE A 102 6.77 -32.69 0.29
CA ILE A 102 5.31 -32.65 0.58
C ILE A 102 5.01 -31.70 1.75
N LYS A 103 5.92 -31.63 2.74
CA LYS A 103 5.80 -30.72 3.88
C LYS A 103 5.83 -29.26 3.44
N CYS A 104 6.74 -28.90 2.54
CA CYS A 104 6.84 -27.55 2.00
C CYS A 104 5.63 -27.22 1.12
N ASP A 105 5.25 -28.12 0.22
CA ASP A 105 4.09 -27.94 -0.66
C ASP A 105 2.80 -27.69 0.15
N TYR A 106 2.55 -28.53 1.16
CA TYR A 106 1.40 -28.34 2.04
C TYR A 106 1.45 -27.00 2.81
N ALA A 107 2.63 -26.59 3.29
CA ALA A 107 2.78 -25.32 3.98
C ALA A 107 2.51 -24.13 3.05
N LEU A 108 2.94 -24.23 1.78
CA LEU A 108 2.68 -23.22 0.76
C LEU A 108 1.18 -23.10 0.46
N TYR A 109 0.51 -24.24 0.27
CA TYR A 109 -0.94 -24.28 0.10
C TYR A 109 -1.67 -23.69 1.31
N ALA A 110 -1.33 -24.11 2.52
CA ALA A 110 -1.96 -23.65 3.75
C ALA A 110 -1.75 -22.14 3.98
N ALA A 111 -0.56 -21.62 3.64
CA ALA A 111 -0.25 -20.20 3.70
C ALA A 111 -1.12 -19.39 2.74
N THR A 112 -1.21 -19.81 1.47
CA THR A 112 -2.05 -19.16 0.45
C THR A 112 -3.51 -19.13 0.88
N ARG A 113 -4.05 -20.26 1.37
CA ARG A 113 -5.42 -20.32 1.89
C ARG A 113 -5.64 -19.41 3.10
N ASN A 114 -4.64 -19.27 3.98
CA ASN A 114 -4.76 -18.42 5.16
C ASN A 114 -4.84 -16.93 4.83
N VAL A 115 -4.02 -16.48 3.87
CA VAL A 115 -4.04 -15.10 3.37
C VAL A 115 -5.32 -14.86 2.57
N GLY A 116 -5.70 -15.80 1.68
CA GLY A 116 -6.93 -15.75 0.90
C GLY A 116 -8.17 -15.53 1.76
N ARG A 117 -8.35 -16.33 2.83
CA ARG A 117 -9.46 -16.14 3.79
C ARG A 117 -9.52 -14.73 4.40
N GLY A 118 -8.40 -14.02 4.50
CA GLY A 118 -8.40 -12.64 4.98
C GLY A 118 -8.94 -11.66 3.95
N LEU A 119 -8.62 -11.87 2.68
CA LEU A 119 -9.10 -11.05 1.56
C LEU A 119 -10.57 -11.35 1.26
N ASP A 120 -10.97 -12.62 1.29
CA ASP A 120 -12.35 -13.04 1.06
C ASP A 120 -13.30 -12.34 2.04
N ARG A 121 -12.92 -12.20 3.31
CA ARG A 121 -13.70 -11.46 4.31
C ARG A 121 -13.91 -9.98 3.95
N LEU A 122 -12.93 -9.35 3.30
CA LEU A 122 -13.08 -7.95 2.85
C LEU A 122 -14.08 -7.86 1.70
N VAL A 123 -14.07 -8.85 0.80
CA VAL A 123 -15.04 -8.95 -0.31
C VAL A 123 -16.45 -9.22 0.25
N ASP A 124 -16.58 -10.19 1.16
CA ASP A 124 -17.85 -10.54 1.80
C ASP A 124 -18.50 -9.31 2.48
N VAL A 125 -17.71 -8.51 3.20
CA VAL A 125 -18.19 -7.27 3.81
C VAL A 125 -18.61 -6.25 2.76
N ALA A 126 -17.80 -6.03 1.72
CA ALA A 126 -18.12 -5.08 0.67
C ALA A 126 -19.43 -5.45 -0.06
N ASP A 127 -19.60 -6.72 -0.39
CA ASP A 127 -20.78 -7.24 -1.08
C ASP A 127 -22.03 -7.15 -0.19
N ALA A 128 -21.91 -7.57 1.07
CA ALA A 128 -23.02 -7.54 2.01
C ALA A 128 -23.48 -6.11 2.35
N CYS A 129 -22.55 -5.14 2.35
CA CYS A 129 -22.82 -3.79 2.81
C CYS A 129 -23.08 -2.78 1.69
N TRP A 130 -22.91 -3.14 0.42
CA TRP A 130 -23.01 -2.18 -0.71
C TRP A 130 -24.24 -1.27 -0.66
N SER A 131 -25.44 -1.84 -0.54
CA SER A 131 -26.70 -1.07 -0.52
C SER A 131 -26.85 -0.23 0.76
N ASP A 132 -26.36 -0.72 1.89
CA ASP A 132 -26.36 0.05 3.14
C ASP A 132 -25.40 1.24 3.06
N ILE A 133 -24.24 1.07 2.41
CA ILE A 133 -23.27 2.14 2.18
C ILE A 133 -23.89 3.24 1.32
N GLU A 134 -24.53 2.89 0.20
CA GLU A 134 -25.19 3.87 -0.68
C GLU A 134 -26.33 4.62 0.03
N SER A 135 -27.15 3.92 0.81
CA SER A 135 -28.34 4.52 1.41
C SER A 135 -28.07 5.24 2.73
N LYS A 136 -27.08 4.80 3.52
CA LYS A 136 -26.83 5.28 4.89
C LYS A 136 -25.50 5.99 5.05
N CYS A 137 -24.52 5.74 4.18
CA CYS A 137 -23.17 6.27 4.28
C CYS A 137 -22.71 7.13 3.09
N ALA A 138 -23.55 7.36 2.06
CA ALA A 138 -23.16 8.12 0.87
C ALA A 138 -22.73 9.57 1.15
N ASN A 139 -23.18 10.18 2.26
CA ASN A 139 -22.85 11.54 2.66
C ASN A 139 -21.80 11.61 3.79
N SER A 140 -21.03 10.55 4.04
CA SER A 140 -19.89 10.67 4.95
C SER A 140 -18.92 11.69 4.34
N ALA A 141 -18.91 12.91 4.87
CA ALA A 141 -18.28 14.11 4.30
C ALA A 141 -16.76 14.01 4.09
N GLU A 142 -16.19 12.84 4.37
CA GLU A 142 -14.77 12.60 4.58
C GLU A 142 -14.22 11.51 3.62
N GLY A 143 -15.05 10.99 2.70
CA GLY A 143 -14.64 10.07 1.63
C GLY A 143 -14.54 8.58 2.03
N PRO A 144 -13.97 7.70 1.17
CA PRO A 144 -13.95 6.24 1.37
C PRO A 144 -13.33 5.78 2.68
N ARG A 145 -12.46 6.61 3.28
CA ARG A 145 -11.76 6.33 4.54
C ARG A 145 -12.71 6.23 5.74
N HIS A 146 -13.93 6.76 5.64
CA HIS A 146 -14.87 6.85 6.76
C HIS A 146 -16.08 5.92 6.63
N VAL A 147 -16.20 5.19 5.52
CA VAL A 147 -17.30 4.22 5.30
C VAL A 147 -17.31 3.15 6.39
N ALA A 148 -16.12 2.64 6.72
CA ALA A 148 -15.88 1.74 7.84
C ALA A 148 -16.47 2.24 9.17
N GLN A 149 -16.19 3.51 9.50
CA GLN A 149 -16.68 4.15 10.71
C GLN A 149 -18.19 4.38 10.64
N CYS A 150 -18.72 4.82 9.50
CA CYS A 150 -20.15 4.98 9.28
C CYS A 150 -20.91 3.65 9.47
N LEU A 151 -20.42 2.53 8.91
CA LEU A 151 -21.03 1.21 9.10
C LEU A 151 -21.07 0.81 10.58
N LYS A 152 -20.01 1.10 11.34
CA LYS A 152 -19.97 0.83 12.78
C LYS A 152 -21.01 1.65 13.55
N GLU A 153 -21.11 2.95 13.26
CA GLU A 153 -22.07 3.87 13.89
C GLU A 153 -23.51 3.54 13.51
N GLN A 154 -23.74 3.17 12.26
CA GLN A 154 -25.05 2.80 11.73
C GLN A 154 -25.42 1.34 11.98
N SER A 155 -24.61 0.56 12.70
CA SER A 155 -24.77 -0.89 12.85
C SER A 155 -26.21 -1.32 13.16
N ALA A 156 -26.92 -0.62 14.04
CA ALA A 156 -28.33 -0.91 14.36
C ALA A 156 -29.30 -0.72 13.18
N SER A 157 -28.99 0.16 12.24
CA SER A 157 -29.85 0.53 11.10
C SER A 157 -29.49 -0.21 9.80
N LEU A 158 -28.38 -0.95 9.74
CA LEU A 158 -27.95 -1.71 8.54
C LEU A 158 -28.91 -2.87 8.20
N SER A 159 -28.73 -3.48 7.04
CA SER A 159 -29.37 -4.76 6.72
C SER A 159 -28.84 -5.88 7.62
N PRO A 160 -29.61 -6.98 7.83
CA PRO A 160 -29.13 -8.14 8.58
C PRO A 160 -27.84 -8.74 8.01
N GLY A 161 -27.70 -8.75 6.67
CA GLY A 161 -26.51 -9.28 5.99
C GLY A 161 -25.27 -8.45 6.29
N CYS A 162 -25.33 -7.13 6.10
CA CYS A 162 -24.21 -6.25 6.40
C CYS A 162 -23.83 -6.26 7.88
N ARG A 163 -24.82 -6.25 8.80
CA ARG A 163 -24.55 -6.39 10.24
C ARG A 163 -23.78 -7.65 10.59
N ALA A 164 -24.16 -8.79 10.00
CA ALA A 164 -23.48 -10.05 10.25
C ALA A 164 -22.04 -10.01 9.70
N ALA A 165 -21.85 -9.46 8.50
CA ALA A 165 -20.54 -9.40 7.86
C ALA A 165 -19.52 -8.54 8.64
N ILE A 166 -19.93 -7.41 9.23
CA ILE A 166 -19.02 -6.53 10.00
C ILE A 166 -18.75 -6.99 11.44
N ALA A 167 -19.45 -8.04 11.90
CA ALA A 167 -19.28 -8.60 13.24
C ALA A 167 -18.28 -9.79 13.29
N ASP A 168 -17.95 -10.34 12.13
CA ASP A 168 -17.11 -11.53 11.89
C ASP A 168 -15.63 -11.18 11.61
#